data_AF-W2T4R0-F1
#
_entry.id   AF-W2T4R0-F1
#
_cell.length_a   1.000
_cell.length_b   1.000
_cell.length_c   1.000
_cell.angle_alpha   90.00
_cell.angle_beta   90.00
_cell.angle_gamma   90.00
#
_symmetry.space_group_name_H-M   'P 1'
#
loop_
_entity.id
_entity.type
_entity.pdbx_description
1 polymer ?
#
loop_
_entity_poly.entity_id
_entity_poly.type
_entity_poly.pdbx_seq_one_letter_code
_entity_poly.pdbx_strand_id
1 'polypeptide(L)'
;MAICTYNARTLASEATIEDLMMQAKKIKYDVIGLTETRRRHPLNVAYETGEELFLGTCDSRGVGGVGVLVNTSMAKNIDSFEQLTTRIGRLRMRRCGPTPALTIFVAYAPTSSYDEEEVDFYMDLEKFYREDHAFCKVIIGDFNAKVGPRRTPEELHIGTHGLQWNDQGERLSEFIMTTKTIQELAIPEALLSTLDVGVTWWRVP
;
A
#
# COMPACT_ATOMS: atom_id res chain seq x y z
N MET A 1 -5.52 4.94 13.79
CA MET A 1 -4.25 4.83 13.03
C MET A 1 -4.44 5.48 11.66
N ALA A 2 -3.47 6.26 11.19
CA ALA A 2 -3.45 6.95 9.91
C ALA A 2 -2.45 6.26 8.96
N ILE A 3 -2.98 5.49 8.02
CA ILE A 3 -2.20 4.81 7.00
C ILE A 3 -2.27 5.64 5.73
N CYS A 4 -1.17 5.76 5.00
CA CYS A 4 -1.18 6.41 3.70
C CYS A 4 -0.37 5.66 2.66
N THR A 5 -0.54 6.00 1.38
CA THR A 5 0.24 5.42 0.28
C THR A 5 0.98 6.50 -0.47
N TYR A 6 2.16 6.18 -0.98
CA TYR A 6 2.93 7.06 -1.84
C TYR A 6 3.65 6.26 -2.93
N ASN A 7 3.34 6.59 -4.19
CA ASN A 7 4.13 6.14 -5.32
C ASN A 7 5.37 7.01 -5.43
N ALA A 8 6.52 6.46 -5.02
CA ALA A 8 7.74 7.22 -4.87
C ALA A 8 8.45 7.53 -6.20
N ARG A 9 8.07 6.84 -7.29
CA ARG A 9 8.77 6.81 -8.59
C ARG A 9 10.20 6.26 -8.54
N THR A 10 10.97 6.57 -7.49
CA THR A 10 12.24 5.93 -7.16
C THR A 10 12.68 6.27 -5.72
N LEU A 11 13.26 5.30 -5.03
CA LEU A 11 14.01 5.42 -3.77
C LEU A 11 15.36 4.67 -3.90
N ALA A 12 15.92 4.68 -5.11
CA ALA A 12 17.13 3.94 -5.43
C ALA A 12 18.40 4.58 -4.83
N SER A 13 18.35 5.87 -4.48
CA SER A 13 19.48 6.62 -3.93
C SER A 13 19.19 7.15 -2.53
N GLU A 14 20.25 7.43 -1.76
CA GLU A 14 20.10 8.04 -0.43
C GLU A 14 19.47 9.44 -0.51
N ALA A 15 19.81 10.24 -1.54
CA ALA A 15 19.21 11.56 -1.76
C ALA A 15 17.67 11.50 -1.89
N THR A 16 17.16 10.54 -2.67
CA THR A 16 15.71 10.33 -2.83
C THR A 16 15.02 9.86 -1.55
N ILE A 17 15.76 9.16 -0.67
CA ILE A 17 15.27 8.75 0.65
C ILE A 17 15.25 9.95 1.61
N GLU A 18 16.29 10.79 1.60
CA GLU A 18 16.32 12.03 2.38
C GLU A 18 15.16 12.95 2.02
N ASP A 19 14.87 13.12 0.72
CA ASP A 19 13.73 13.89 0.24
C ASP A 19 12.40 13.32 0.77
N LEU A 20 12.22 11.98 0.70
CA LEU A 20 11.05 11.32 1.29
C LEU A 20 10.91 11.64 2.78
N MET A 21 12.00 11.53 3.55
CA MET A 21 12.00 11.80 4.99
C MET A 21 11.68 13.28 5.28
N MET A 22 12.17 14.22 4.48
CA MET A 22 11.84 15.64 4.62
C MET A 22 10.36 15.94 4.33
N GLN A 23 9.76 15.29 3.33
CA GLN A 23 8.33 15.47 3.04
C GLN A 23 7.45 14.78 4.08
N ALA A 24 7.82 13.57 4.52
CA ALA A 24 7.07 12.82 5.52
C ALA A 24 6.90 13.62 6.83
N LYS A 25 7.91 14.40 7.24
CA LYS A 25 7.84 15.30 8.41
C LYS A 25 6.73 16.36 8.35
N LYS A 26 6.22 16.68 7.15
CA LYS A 26 5.18 17.70 6.95
C LYS A 26 3.76 17.16 7.09
N ILE A 27 3.61 15.84 7.20
CA ILE A 27 2.31 15.18 7.28
C ILE A 27 2.23 14.33 8.55
N LYS A 28 1.00 14.11 9.03
CA LYS A 28 0.76 13.25 10.19
C LYS A 28 0.44 11.83 9.73
N TYR A 29 1.38 10.91 9.85
CA TYR A 29 1.20 9.51 9.46
C TYR A 29 1.60 8.55 10.58
N ASP A 30 1.00 7.37 10.57
CA ASP A 30 1.44 6.23 11.37
C ASP A 30 2.25 5.24 10.51
N VAL A 31 1.77 4.97 9.28
CA VAL A 31 2.43 4.11 8.29
C VAL A 31 2.25 4.72 6.89
N ILE A 32 3.32 4.74 6.09
CA ILE A 32 3.28 5.06 4.65
C ILE A 32 3.63 3.79 3.87
N GLY A 33 2.72 3.28 3.04
CA GLY A 33 3.02 2.26 2.04
C GLY A 33 3.68 2.90 0.82
N LEU A 34 4.82 2.36 0.40
CA LEU A 34 5.63 2.89 -0.69
C LEU A 34 5.56 1.95 -1.89
N THR A 35 5.31 2.49 -3.09
CA THR A 35 5.36 1.77 -4.36
C THR A 35 6.36 2.41 -5.31
N GLU A 36 6.78 1.68 -6.35
CA GLU A 36 7.82 2.09 -7.31
C GLU A 36 9.13 2.54 -6.62
N THR A 37 9.58 1.81 -5.60
CA THR A 37 10.83 2.15 -4.91
C THR A 37 12.05 1.94 -5.82
N ARG A 38 11.96 1.05 -6.83
CA ARG A 38 12.99 0.78 -7.85
C ARG A 38 14.39 0.49 -7.28
N ARG A 39 14.49 0.06 -6.02
CA ARG A 39 15.78 -0.18 -5.35
C ARG A 39 16.31 -1.58 -5.70
N ARG A 40 17.60 -1.69 -6.03
CA ARG A 40 18.23 -2.98 -6.42
C ARG A 40 18.55 -3.88 -5.22
N HIS A 41 18.71 -3.29 -4.05
CA HIS A 41 19.05 -4.01 -2.82
C HIS A 41 18.04 -3.64 -1.73
N PRO A 42 17.62 -4.60 -0.89
CA PRO A 42 16.69 -4.30 0.17
C PRO A 42 17.35 -3.32 1.16
N LEU A 43 16.54 -2.52 1.81
CA LEU A 43 16.97 -1.59 2.85
C LEU A 43 16.08 -1.76 4.07
N ASN A 44 16.70 -1.87 5.24
CA ASN A 44 16.01 -1.78 6.53
C ASN A 44 16.85 -0.84 7.40
N VAL A 45 16.27 0.31 7.77
CA VAL A 45 16.94 1.34 8.56
C VAL A 45 15.98 1.86 9.62
N ALA A 46 16.44 1.83 10.87
CA ALA A 46 15.86 2.60 11.96
C ALA A 46 16.62 3.93 12.10
N TYR A 47 15.91 5.04 12.01
CA TYR A 47 16.49 6.37 12.15
C TYR A 47 16.61 6.78 13.63
N GLU A 48 17.49 7.74 13.92
CA GLU A 48 17.66 8.28 15.29
C GLU A 48 16.37 8.92 15.84
N THR A 49 15.54 9.45 14.94
CA THR A 49 14.20 9.99 15.24
C THR A 49 13.17 8.90 15.59
N GLY A 50 13.52 7.63 15.36
CA GLY A 50 12.76 6.44 15.74
C GLY A 50 11.83 5.90 14.66
N GLU A 51 11.70 6.56 13.51
CA GLU A 51 11.04 5.98 12.34
C GLU A 51 11.83 4.81 11.78
N GLU A 52 11.12 3.82 11.24
CA GLU A 52 11.72 2.66 10.58
C GLU A 52 11.29 2.59 9.11
N LEU A 53 12.27 2.47 8.21
CA LEU A 53 12.08 2.37 6.77
C LEU A 53 12.49 0.99 6.27
N PHE A 54 11.57 0.33 5.59
CA PHE A 54 11.78 -0.95 4.92
C PHE A 54 11.53 -0.79 3.43
N LEU A 55 12.51 -1.16 2.60
CA LEU A 55 12.38 -1.17 1.15
C LEU A 55 12.74 -2.55 0.62
N GLY A 56 11.83 -3.13 -0.15
CA GLY A 56 12.08 -4.30 -0.98
C GLY A 56 12.79 -3.96 -2.29
N THR A 57 13.18 -5.00 -3.03
CA THR A 57 13.88 -4.90 -4.30
C THR A 57 12.94 -4.83 -5.51
N CYS A 58 13.38 -4.14 -6.55
CA CYS A 58 12.78 -4.23 -7.88
C CYS A 58 13.24 -5.50 -8.62
N ASP A 59 12.61 -5.76 -9.78
CA ASP A 59 12.99 -6.85 -10.68
C ASP A 59 14.32 -6.57 -11.42
N SER A 60 14.74 -7.50 -12.28
CA SER A 60 15.96 -7.36 -13.09
C SER A 60 15.95 -6.15 -14.03
N ARG A 61 14.78 -5.67 -14.45
CA ARG A 61 14.58 -4.49 -15.31
C ARG A 61 14.58 -3.18 -14.52
N GLY A 62 14.56 -3.24 -13.18
CA GLY A 62 14.45 -2.06 -12.33
C GLY A 62 13.00 -1.64 -12.06
N VAL A 63 12.03 -2.52 -12.33
CA VAL A 63 10.59 -2.28 -12.20
C VAL A 63 10.07 -2.86 -10.89
N GLY A 64 9.10 -2.17 -10.29
CA GLY A 64 8.51 -2.54 -9.01
C GLY A 64 9.33 -2.03 -7.83
N GLY A 65 9.35 -2.83 -6.76
CA GLY A 65 9.83 -2.43 -5.46
C GLY A 65 8.71 -1.80 -4.64
N VAL A 66 8.53 -2.34 -3.45
CA VAL A 66 7.54 -1.92 -2.45
C VAL A 66 8.22 -1.74 -1.12
N GLY A 67 7.66 -0.91 -0.25
CA GLY A 67 8.24 -0.64 1.05
C GLY A 67 7.24 -0.03 2.02
N VAL A 68 7.68 0.22 3.24
CA VAL A 68 6.93 0.93 4.27
C VAL A 68 7.83 1.89 5.03
N LEU A 69 7.31 3.07 5.34
CA LEU A 69 7.86 3.99 6.33
C LEU A 69 6.93 3.99 7.54
N VAL A 70 7.43 3.61 8.71
CA VAL A 70 6.64 3.51 9.94
C VAL A 70 7.07 4.59 10.92
N ASN A 71 6.11 5.35 11.43
CA ASN A 71 6.36 6.42 12.39
C ASN A 71 6.85 5.86 13.74
N THR A 72 7.66 6.64 14.46
CA THR A 72 8.23 6.31 15.79
C THR A 72 7.20 5.78 16.77
N SER A 73 5.98 6.34 16.78
CA SER A 73 4.91 5.90 17.70
C SER A 73 4.48 4.45 17.47
N MET A 74 4.62 3.96 16.23
CA MET A 74 4.21 2.63 15.78
C MET A 74 5.38 1.65 15.61
N ALA A 75 6.62 2.13 15.46
CA ALA A 75 7.80 1.31 15.18
C ALA A 75 7.97 0.14 16.17
N LYS A 76 7.75 0.39 17.47
CA LYS A 76 7.78 -0.64 18.52
C LYS A 76 6.77 -1.79 18.35
N ASN A 77 5.72 -1.58 17.56
CA ASN A 77 4.69 -2.58 17.29
C ASN A 77 5.02 -3.42 16.05
N ILE A 78 6.07 -3.10 15.29
CA ILE A 78 6.47 -3.89 14.12
C ILE A 78 6.86 -5.30 14.60
N ASP A 79 6.25 -6.30 13.97
CA ASP A 79 6.66 -7.69 14.11
C ASP A 79 7.67 -8.04 13.02
N SER A 80 7.29 -7.79 11.76
CA SER A 80 8.11 -8.07 10.60
C SER A 80 7.64 -7.28 9.38
N PHE A 81 8.56 -6.99 8.47
CA PHE A 81 8.26 -6.64 7.10
C PHE A 81 8.86 -7.69 6.17
N GLU A 82 8.04 -8.19 5.24
CA GLU A 82 8.44 -9.18 4.26
C GLU A 82 8.05 -8.72 2.87
N GLN A 83 8.98 -8.84 1.93
CA GLN A 83 8.68 -8.71 0.51
C GLN A 83 8.22 -10.07 -0.03
N LEU A 84 6.95 -10.16 -0.40
CA LEU A 84 6.36 -11.41 -0.92
C LEU A 84 6.62 -11.56 -2.42
N THR A 85 6.54 -10.46 -3.16
CA THR A 85 6.94 -10.35 -4.57
C THR A 85 7.59 -8.99 -4.83
N THR A 86 8.04 -8.72 -6.06
CA THR A 86 8.51 -7.37 -6.45
C THR A 86 7.42 -6.29 -6.36
N ARG A 87 6.15 -6.70 -6.27
CA ARG A 87 4.97 -5.83 -6.28
C ARG A 87 4.11 -5.94 -5.02
N ILE A 88 4.38 -6.88 -4.12
CA ILE A 88 3.59 -7.12 -2.91
C ILE A 88 4.52 -7.22 -1.70
N GLY A 89 4.30 -6.35 -0.71
CA GLY A 89 4.97 -6.33 0.57
C GLY A 89 3.97 -6.53 1.70
N ARG A 90 4.43 -7.08 2.83
CA ARG A 90 3.60 -7.38 4.00
C ARG A 90 4.28 -6.87 5.26
N LEU A 91 3.65 -5.89 5.90
CA LEU A 91 4.01 -5.41 7.23
C LEU A 91 3.08 -6.06 8.26
N ARG A 92 3.64 -6.84 9.18
CA ARG A 92 2.93 -7.38 10.34
C ARG A 92 3.19 -6.51 11.56
N MET A 93 2.12 -6.15 12.24
CA MET A 93 2.16 -5.39 13.48
C MET A 93 1.59 -6.24 14.61
N ARG A 94 2.34 -6.30 15.71
CA ARG A 94 1.98 -7.04 16.91
C ARG A 94 0.74 -6.44 17.55
N ARG A 95 -0.03 -7.32 18.20
CA ARG A 95 -1.08 -6.94 19.13
C ARG A 95 -0.48 -6.12 20.27
N CYS A 96 -1.00 -4.92 20.55
CA CYS A 96 -0.62 -4.12 21.71
C CYS A 96 -1.84 -3.88 22.61
N GLY A 97 -1.96 -4.65 23.69
CA GLY A 97 -3.10 -4.55 24.62
C GLY A 97 -4.43 -5.01 23.99
N PRO A 98 -5.50 -4.18 24.01
CA PRO A 98 -6.80 -4.56 23.45
C PRO A 98 -6.81 -4.56 21.91
N THR A 99 -5.87 -3.87 21.27
CA THR A 99 -5.84 -3.70 19.81
C THR A 99 -5.45 -5.01 19.12
N PRO A 100 -6.25 -5.56 18.19
CA PRO A 100 -5.95 -6.81 17.51
C PRO A 100 -4.65 -6.73 16.69
N ALA A 101 -4.06 -7.90 16.38
CA ALA A 101 -2.95 -7.97 15.43
C ALA A 101 -3.40 -7.47 14.05
N LEU A 102 -2.53 -6.72 13.39
CA LEU A 102 -2.78 -6.05 12.13
C LEU A 102 -1.74 -6.47 11.09
N THR A 103 -2.19 -6.80 9.89
CA THR A 103 -1.33 -6.95 8.72
C THR A 103 -1.68 -5.89 7.68
N ILE A 104 -0.68 -5.17 7.19
CA ILE A 104 -0.79 -4.21 6.09
C ILE A 104 -0.07 -4.80 4.87
N PHE A 105 -0.80 -4.99 3.78
CA PHE A 105 -0.24 -5.34 2.48
C PHE A 105 -0.02 -4.08 1.66
N VAL A 106 1.19 -3.89 1.13
CA VAL A 106 1.51 -2.82 0.17
C VAL A 106 1.60 -3.44 -1.22
N ALA A 107 0.73 -3.03 -2.11
CA ALA A 107 0.57 -3.62 -3.44
C ALA A 107 0.80 -2.60 -4.56
N TYR A 108 1.52 -3.01 -5.60
CA TYR A 108 1.75 -2.20 -6.80
C TYR A 108 1.32 -2.99 -8.04
N ALA A 109 0.10 -2.74 -8.51
CA ALA A 109 -0.43 -3.44 -9.67
C ALA A 109 0.42 -3.14 -10.92
N PRO A 110 0.51 -4.07 -11.87
CA PRO A 110 1.10 -3.82 -13.18
C PRO A 110 0.42 -2.64 -13.90
N THR A 111 1.17 -1.99 -14.79
CA THR A 111 0.63 -0.91 -15.65
C THR A 111 0.27 -1.43 -17.04
N SER A 112 0.84 -2.57 -17.44
CA SER A 112 0.58 -3.19 -18.73
C SER A 112 -0.74 -3.94 -18.74
N SER A 113 -1.49 -3.83 -19.83
CA SER A 113 -2.66 -4.66 -20.13
C SER A 113 -2.31 -6.10 -20.55
N TYR A 114 -1.11 -6.61 -20.20
CA TYR A 114 -0.81 -8.02 -20.40
C TYR A 114 -1.58 -8.79 -19.34
N ASP A 115 -2.60 -9.50 -19.78
CA ASP A 115 -3.53 -10.18 -18.89
C ASP A 115 -2.83 -11.13 -17.93
N GLU A 116 -1.75 -11.79 -18.33
CA GLU A 116 -1.03 -12.76 -17.49
C GLU A 116 -0.38 -12.11 -16.25
N GLU A 117 0.42 -11.04 -16.39
CA GLU A 117 1.10 -10.40 -15.24
C GLU A 117 0.09 -9.83 -14.24
N GLU A 118 -1.05 -9.33 -14.74
CA GLU A 118 -2.11 -8.80 -13.90
C GLU A 118 -2.92 -9.90 -13.19
N VAL A 119 -3.27 -10.98 -13.90
CA VAL A 119 -3.94 -12.14 -13.31
C VAL A 119 -3.07 -12.76 -12.22
N ASP A 120 -1.77 -12.96 -12.50
CA ASP A 120 -0.82 -13.49 -11.53
C ASP A 120 -0.73 -12.58 -10.29
N PHE A 121 -0.70 -11.26 -10.48
CA PHE A 121 -0.67 -10.30 -9.37
C PHE A 121 -1.91 -10.41 -8.45
N TYR A 122 -3.12 -10.44 -9.01
CA TYR A 122 -4.34 -10.54 -8.19
C TYR A 122 -4.49 -11.93 -7.55
N MET A 123 -4.07 -12.99 -8.24
CA MET A 123 -4.03 -14.35 -7.67
C MET A 123 -3.06 -14.45 -6.48
N ASP A 124 -1.84 -13.92 -6.64
CA ASP A 124 -0.85 -13.87 -5.57
C ASP A 124 -1.35 -13.04 -4.39
N LEU A 125 -1.90 -11.85 -4.65
CA LEU A 125 -2.44 -10.97 -3.61
C LEU A 125 -3.59 -11.64 -2.84
N GLU A 126 -4.53 -12.29 -3.53
CA GLU A 126 -5.61 -13.04 -2.91
C GLU A 126 -5.08 -14.17 -2.03
N LYS A 127 -4.14 -14.95 -2.57
CA LYS A 127 -3.51 -16.06 -1.86
C LYS A 127 -2.86 -15.57 -0.57
N PHE A 128 -1.99 -14.56 -0.65
CA PHE A 128 -1.29 -14.03 0.52
C PHE A 128 -2.24 -13.41 1.54
N TYR A 129 -3.31 -12.75 1.08
CA TYR A 129 -4.33 -12.19 1.95
C TYR A 129 -5.11 -13.28 2.70
N ARG A 130 -5.46 -14.38 2.04
CA ARG A 130 -6.19 -15.51 2.66
C ARG A 130 -5.32 -16.32 3.62
N GLU A 131 -4.05 -16.53 3.27
CA GLU A 131 -3.08 -17.25 4.10
C GLU A 131 -2.70 -16.48 5.37
N ASP A 132 -2.81 -15.14 5.38
CA ASP A 132 -2.48 -14.37 6.57
C ASP A 132 -3.58 -14.46 7.65
N HIS A 133 -3.12 -14.76 8.87
CA HIS A 133 -3.96 -15.06 10.04
C HIS A 133 -4.19 -13.84 10.96
N ALA A 134 -3.77 -12.63 10.57
CA ALA A 134 -4.08 -11.46 11.37
C ALA A 134 -5.59 -11.19 11.40
N PHE A 135 -6.05 -10.70 12.56
CA PHE A 135 -7.46 -10.39 12.77
C PHE A 135 -7.90 -9.19 11.92
N CYS A 136 -7.06 -8.16 11.85
CA CYS A 136 -7.28 -7.02 10.97
C CYS A 136 -6.28 -7.07 9.81
N LYS A 137 -6.77 -6.91 8.58
CA LYS A 137 -5.95 -6.90 7.37
C LYS A 137 -6.33 -5.69 6.52
N VAL A 138 -5.34 -4.98 6.02
CA VAL A 138 -5.51 -3.79 5.17
C VAL A 138 -4.65 -3.96 3.93
N ILE A 139 -5.21 -3.68 2.76
CA ILE A 139 -4.45 -3.62 1.51
C ILE A 139 -4.38 -2.15 1.08
N ILE A 140 -3.18 -1.66 0.84
CA ILE A 140 -2.90 -0.31 0.39
C ILE A 140 -1.94 -0.36 -0.81
N GLY A 141 -1.92 0.69 -1.62
CA GLY A 141 -0.88 0.88 -2.63
C GLY A 141 -1.40 1.56 -3.88
N ASP A 142 -0.77 1.26 -5.01
CA ASP A 142 -1.11 1.83 -6.31
C ASP A 142 -1.57 0.70 -7.24
N PHE A 143 -2.87 0.69 -7.54
CA PHE A 143 -3.50 -0.32 -8.38
C PHE A 143 -3.58 0.08 -9.85
N ASN A 144 -3.10 1.26 -10.25
CA ASN A 144 -3.30 1.82 -11.60
C ASN A 144 -4.79 1.82 -12.06
N ALA A 145 -5.71 1.68 -11.12
CA ALA A 145 -7.12 1.53 -11.34
C ALA A 145 -7.82 2.89 -11.22
N LYS A 146 -8.65 3.18 -12.20
CA LYS A 146 -9.63 4.27 -12.13
C LYS A 146 -10.96 3.61 -11.86
N VAL A 147 -11.43 3.73 -10.63
CA VAL A 147 -12.75 3.29 -10.23
C VAL A 147 -13.67 4.51 -10.32
N GLY A 148 -14.79 4.36 -11.00
CA GLY A 148 -15.78 5.42 -11.13
C GLY A 148 -16.90 5.34 -10.11
N PRO A 149 -17.98 6.12 -10.28
CA PRO A 149 -19.14 6.01 -9.41
C PRO A 149 -19.71 4.59 -9.45
N ARG A 150 -20.34 4.20 -8.34
CA ARG A 150 -21.03 2.91 -8.19
C ARG A 150 -21.95 2.66 -9.36
N ARG A 151 -21.79 1.50 -10.01
CA ARG A 151 -22.66 1.03 -11.08
C ARG A 151 -23.82 0.23 -10.52
N THR A 152 -23.62 -0.49 -9.42
CA THR A 152 -24.67 -1.28 -8.78
C THR A 152 -24.78 -1.04 -7.27
N PRO A 153 -25.96 -1.27 -6.65
CA PRO A 153 -26.15 -1.15 -5.21
C PRO A 153 -25.27 -2.09 -4.37
N GLU A 154 -24.81 -3.20 -4.96
CA GLU A 154 -23.97 -4.22 -4.31
C GLU A 154 -22.50 -3.78 -4.16
N GLU A 155 -22.05 -2.76 -4.91
CA GLU A 155 -20.70 -2.19 -4.85
C GLU A 155 -20.52 -1.23 -3.65
N LEU A 156 -20.92 -1.68 -2.46
CA LEU A 156 -20.87 -0.88 -1.23
C LEU A 156 -19.44 -0.45 -0.85
N HIS A 157 -18.42 -1.16 -1.33
CA HIS A 157 -17.01 -0.90 -1.08
C HIS A 157 -16.42 0.22 -1.94
N ILE A 158 -17.15 0.74 -2.93
CA ILE A 158 -16.68 1.77 -3.86
C ILE A 158 -17.09 3.15 -3.34
N GLY A 159 -16.13 4.08 -3.23
CA GLY A 159 -16.41 5.47 -2.89
C GLY A 159 -17.20 6.21 -3.98
N THR A 160 -17.94 7.25 -3.59
CA THR A 160 -18.83 7.99 -4.51
C THR A 160 -18.11 8.99 -5.44
N HIS A 161 -16.80 9.20 -5.26
CA HIS A 161 -16.02 10.27 -5.90
C HIS A 161 -15.12 9.78 -7.04
N GLY A 162 -15.43 8.63 -7.65
CA GLY A 162 -14.65 8.06 -8.75
C GLY A 162 -14.75 8.83 -10.07
N LEU A 163 -13.73 8.71 -10.93
CA LEU A 163 -13.68 9.27 -12.29
C LEU A 163 -14.27 8.29 -13.33
N GLN A 164 -13.89 8.38 -14.61
CA GLN A 164 -14.27 7.35 -15.58
C GLN A 164 -13.52 6.04 -15.27
N TRP A 165 -14.27 4.93 -15.25
CA TRP A 165 -13.74 3.59 -15.08
C TRP A 165 -12.73 3.22 -16.18
N ASN A 166 -11.66 2.49 -15.82
CA ASN A 166 -10.80 1.77 -16.78
C ASN A 166 -10.87 0.25 -16.50
N ASP A 167 -10.29 -0.56 -17.40
CA ASP A 167 -10.30 -2.04 -17.30
C ASP A 167 -9.68 -2.54 -15.98
N GLN A 168 -8.63 -1.86 -15.51
CA GLN A 168 -8.00 -2.12 -14.19
C GLN A 168 -8.97 -1.87 -13.03
N GLY A 169 -9.84 -0.86 -13.15
CA GLY A 169 -10.90 -0.57 -12.20
C GLY A 169 -11.92 -1.71 -12.11
N GLU A 170 -12.31 -2.28 -13.24
CA GLU A 170 -13.20 -3.45 -13.29
C GLU A 170 -12.58 -4.64 -12.56
N ARG A 171 -11.32 -4.97 -12.88
CA ARG A 171 -10.60 -6.09 -12.25
C ARG A 171 -10.40 -5.90 -10.75
N LEU A 172 -10.06 -4.68 -10.33
CA LEU A 172 -9.99 -4.33 -8.92
C LEU A 172 -11.36 -4.56 -8.25
N SER A 173 -12.45 -4.11 -8.87
CA SER A 173 -13.83 -4.35 -8.38
C SER A 173 -14.14 -5.85 -8.23
N GLU A 174 -13.84 -6.65 -9.24
CA GLU A 174 -14.04 -8.11 -9.21
C GLU A 174 -13.22 -8.79 -8.10
N PHE A 175 -11.96 -8.38 -7.93
CA PHE A 175 -11.10 -8.86 -6.84
C PHE A 175 -11.72 -8.59 -5.47
N ILE A 176 -12.25 -7.37 -5.26
CA ILE A 176 -12.89 -6.97 -4.00
C ILE A 176 -14.16 -7.79 -3.73
N MET A 177 -14.99 -7.94 -4.76
CA MET A 177 -16.26 -8.67 -4.65
C MET A 177 -16.01 -10.16 -4.37
N THR A 178 -15.04 -10.76 -5.06
CA THR A 178 -14.66 -12.17 -4.88
C THR A 178 -14.08 -12.43 -3.50
N THR A 179 -13.25 -11.50 -3.00
CA THR A 179 -12.60 -11.71 -1.71
C THR A 179 -13.55 -11.58 -0.53
N LYS A 180 -14.77 -11.03 -0.67
CA LYS A 180 -15.86 -10.91 0.36
C LYS A 180 -15.46 -10.42 1.78
N THR A 181 -14.19 -10.14 2.00
CA THR A 181 -13.51 -9.94 3.28
C THR A 181 -12.83 -8.57 3.31
N ILE A 182 -12.85 -7.84 2.19
CA ILE A 182 -12.42 -6.45 2.10
C ILE A 182 -13.64 -5.61 2.50
N GLN A 183 -13.78 -5.35 3.79
CA GLN A 183 -14.96 -4.67 4.36
C GLN A 183 -15.06 -3.19 3.94
N GLU A 184 -13.97 -2.58 3.47
CA GLU A 184 -13.97 -1.19 3.04
C GLU A 184 -12.74 -0.89 2.16
N LEU A 185 -12.95 -0.42 0.93
CA LEU A 185 -11.98 0.43 0.25
C LEU A 185 -12.38 1.86 0.51
N ALA A 186 -11.68 2.54 1.41
CA ALA A 186 -11.75 3.98 1.51
C ALA A 186 -11.07 4.64 0.29
N ILE A 187 -11.76 4.65 -0.86
CA ILE A 187 -11.34 5.48 -2.00
C ILE A 187 -11.23 6.93 -1.49
N PRO A 188 -10.09 7.61 -1.68
CA PRO A 188 -9.70 8.83 -0.95
C PRO A 188 -10.79 9.91 -0.86
N GLU A 189 -10.93 10.51 0.32
CA GLU A 189 -11.19 11.96 0.39
C GLU A 189 -9.87 12.66 -0.01
N ALA A 190 -9.88 13.33 -1.15
CA ALA A 190 -8.82 14.27 -1.52
C ALA A 190 -8.89 15.50 -0.61
N LEU A 191 -8.50 15.36 0.65
CA LEU A 191 -8.37 16.47 1.58
C LEU A 191 -6.91 16.91 1.63
N LEU A 192 -6.69 18.07 0.99
CA LEU A 192 -5.56 19.00 1.09
C LEU A 192 -4.51 18.94 -0.03
N SER A 193 -4.59 19.99 -0.84
CA SER A 193 -3.71 20.43 -1.92
C SER A 193 -2.34 20.96 -1.46
N THR A 194 -1.69 20.33 -0.48
CA THR A 194 -0.46 20.89 0.11
C THR A 194 0.83 20.13 -0.17
N LEU A 195 0.80 19.09 -0.99
CA LEU A 195 2.01 18.48 -1.53
C LEU A 195 1.73 18.08 -2.99
N ASP A 196 2.65 18.40 -3.91
CA ASP A 196 2.73 17.86 -5.29
C ASP A 196 3.00 16.33 -5.32
N VAL A 197 2.51 15.63 -4.29
CA VAL A 197 2.86 14.29 -3.87
C VAL A 197 1.53 13.58 -3.65
N GLY A 198 1.16 12.67 -4.56
CA GLY A 198 -0.11 11.95 -4.50
C GLY A 198 -0.13 10.98 -3.32
N VAL A 199 -0.62 11.44 -2.17
CA VAL A 199 -0.74 10.63 -0.93
C VAL A 199 -2.22 10.36 -0.65
N THR A 200 -2.59 9.08 -0.58
CA THR A 200 -3.96 8.65 -0.24
C THR A 200 -4.03 8.24 1.23
N TRP A 201 -5.05 8.66 1.99
CA TRP A 201 -5.20 8.41 3.43
C TRP A 201 -6.28 7.38 3.75
N TRP A 202 -6.02 6.54 4.76
CA TRP A 202 -6.92 5.50 5.24
C TRP A 202 -7.00 5.56 6.78
N ARG A 203 -8.22 5.53 7.31
CA ARG A 203 -8.46 5.42 8.76
C ARG A 203 -8.98 4.02 9.05
N VAL A 204 -8.19 3.23 9.78
CA VAL A 204 -8.64 1.92 10.27
C VAL A 204 -9.54 2.16 11.50
N PRO A 205 -10.76 1.59 11.54
CA PRO A 205 -11.68 1.66 12.69
C PRO A 205 -11.04 1.22 14.01
#